data_AF-W2IDD8-F1
#
_entry.id   AF-W2IDD8-F1
#
_cell.length_a   1.000
_cell.length_b   1.000
_cell.length_c   1.000
_cell.angle_alpha   90.00
_cell.angle_beta   90.00
_cell.angle_gamma   90.00
#
_symmetry.space_group_name_H-M   'P 1'
#
loop_
_entity.id
_entity.type
_entity.pdbx_description
1 polymer ?
#
loop_
_entity_poly.entity_id
_entity_poly.type
_entity_poly.pdbx_seq_one_letter_code
_entity_poly.pdbx_strand_id
1 'polypeptide(L)'
;MTRIVIVGGGAAGINAAQALAKNLTEADDTEVIVLEKNSYFYHVVGAPRAYVDGDYTNKMFIPYDNAIPKHAAKFVRIVRG
;
A
#
# COMPACT_ATOMS: atom_id res chain seq x y z
N MET A 1 -0.13 -23.35 -0.57
CA MET A 1 -0.05 -21.99 -0.02
C MET A 1 1.17 -21.26 -0.56
N THR A 2 0.95 -20.34 -1.49
CA THR A 2 2.00 -19.45 -2.02
C THR A 2 2.02 -18.16 -1.22
N ARG A 3 3.21 -17.64 -0.87
CA ARG A 3 3.34 -16.35 -0.18
C ARG A 3 4.10 -15.36 -1.04
N ILE A 4 3.44 -14.23 -1.33
CA ILE A 4 4.02 -13.10 -2.06
C ILE A 4 4.35 -12.02 -1.04
N VAL A 5 5.63 -11.63 -0.98
CA VAL A 5 6.08 -10.53 -0.13
C VAL A 5 6.49 -9.35 -1.02
N ILE A 6 5.80 -8.23 -0.86
CA ILE A 6 6.09 -6.96 -1.51
C ILE A 6 6.87 -6.11 -0.52
N VAL A 7 8.11 -5.78 -0.85
CA VAL A 7 8.96 -4.94 0.01
C VAL A 7 8.84 -3.47 -0.43
N GLY A 8 8.24 -2.66 0.44
CA GLY A 8 7.97 -1.24 0.23
C GLY A 8 6.54 -0.96 -0.23
N GLY A 9 5.87 -0.04 0.47
CA GLY A 9 4.48 0.40 0.18
C GLY A 9 4.38 1.58 -0.78
N GLY A 10 5.48 1.97 -1.44
CA GLY A 10 5.50 3.06 -2.42
C GLY A 10 4.60 2.82 -3.62
N ALA A 11 4.65 3.72 -4.61
CA ALA A 11 3.69 3.74 -5.73
C ALA A 11 3.58 2.36 -6.42
N ALA A 12 4.72 1.73 -6.73
CA ALA A 12 4.71 0.40 -7.34
C ALA A 12 4.17 -0.69 -6.40
N GLY A 13 4.62 -0.72 -5.14
CA GLY A 13 4.27 -1.77 -4.18
C GLY A 13 2.79 -1.80 -3.85
N ILE A 14 2.19 -0.64 -3.54
CA ILE A 14 0.76 -0.60 -3.23
C ILE A 14 -0.11 -0.89 -4.46
N ASN A 15 0.27 -0.41 -5.66
CA ASN A 15 -0.44 -0.73 -6.89
C ASN A 15 -0.38 -2.24 -7.19
N ALA A 16 0.77 -2.88 -7.00
CA ALA A 16 0.91 -4.33 -7.16
C ALA A 16 0.01 -5.09 -6.17
N ALA A 17 -0.01 -4.68 -4.90
CA ALA A 17 -0.87 -5.28 -3.89
C ALA A 17 -2.36 -5.14 -4.22
N GLN A 18 -2.79 -3.97 -4.70
CA GLN A 18 -4.16 -3.72 -5.14
C GLN A 18 -4.54 -4.53 -6.39
N ALA A 19 -3.61 -4.67 -7.34
CA ALA A 19 -3.82 -5.51 -8.51
C ALA A 19 -3.98 -6.98 -8.11
N LEU A 20 -3.13 -7.49 -7.21
CA LEU A 20 -3.28 -8.85 -6.68
C LEU A 20 -4.59 -9.02 -5.91
N ALA A 21 -4.95 -8.06 -5.05
CA ALA A 21 -6.23 -8.07 -4.33
C ALA A 21 -7.45 -8.14 -5.25
N LYS A 22 -7.38 -7.54 -6.45
CA LYS A 22 -8.45 -7.56 -7.45
C LYS A 22 -8.55 -8.90 -8.21
N ASN A 23 -7.41 -9.55 -8.46
CA ASN A 23 -7.35 -10.71 -9.36
C ASN A 23 -7.31 -12.06 -8.62
N LEU A 24 -6.87 -12.07 -7.36
CA LEU A 24 -6.85 -13.26 -6.52
C LEU A 24 -8.16 -13.42 -5.75
N THR A 25 -8.45 -14.66 -5.40
CA THR A 25 -9.57 -15.10 -4.57
C THR A 25 -9.08 -15.98 -3.42
N GLU A 26 -9.93 -16.25 -2.44
CA GLU A 26 -9.60 -17.19 -1.35
C GLU A 26 -9.28 -18.61 -1.86
N ALA A 27 -9.80 -19.00 -3.03
CA ALA A 27 -9.59 -20.31 -3.61
C ALA A 27 -8.16 -20.51 -4.17
N ASP A 28 -7.44 -19.42 -4.43
CA ASP A 28 -6.08 -19.45 -4.97
C ASP A 28 -5.02 -19.82 -3.92
N ASP A 29 -5.41 -19.97 -2.64
CA ASP A 29 -4.53 -20.34 -1.51
C ASP A 29 -3.21 -19.53 -1.52
N THR A 30 -3.33 -18.22 -1.75
CA THR A 30 -2.21 -17.29 -1.91
C THR A 30 -2.32 -16.14 -0.94
N GLU A 31 -1.24 -15.87 -0.21
CA GLU A 31 -1.14 -14.79 0.76
C GLU A 31 -0.22 -13.69 0.23
N VAL A 32 -0.64 -12.43 0.34
CA VAL A 32 0.11 -11.25 -0.07
C VAL A 32 0.39 -10.38 1.15
N ILE A 33 1.68 -10.10 1.38
CA ILE A 33 2.15 -9.27 2.48
C ILE A 33 2.92 -8.09 1.91
N VAL A 34 2.46 -6.87 2.19
CA VAL A 34 3.23 -5.65 1.92
C VAL A 34 3.99 -5.31 3.19
N LEU A 35 5.32 -5.39 3.15
CA LEU A 35 6.19 -4.93 4.21
C LEU A 35 6.49 -3.44 3.98
N GLU A 36 5.93 -2.57 4.81
CA GLU A 36 6.14 -1.12 4.72
C GLU A 36 6.33 -0.53 6.11
N LYS A 37 7.41 0.25 6.28
CA LYS A 37 7.74 0.84 7.59
C LYS A 37 6.71 1.87 8.06
N ASN A 38 6.10 2.62 7.12
CA ASN A 38 5.19 3.70 7.46
C ASN A 38 3.73 3.22 7.49
N SER A 39 2.88 3.94 8.22
CA SER A 39 1.43 3.72 8.21
C SER A 39 0.69 4.42 7.06
N TYR A 40 1.44 5.01 6.14
CA TYR A 40 0.94 5.86 5.07
C TYR A 40 1.78 5.69 3.80
N PHE A 41 1.15 5.92 2.66
CA PHE A 41 1.83 6.16 1.40
C PHE A 41 2.38 7.59 1.39
N TYR A 42 3.68 7.70 1.11
CA TYR A 42 4.35 8.98 0.92
C TYR A 42 4.31 9.39 -0.56
N HIS A 43 3.50 10.39 -0.90
CA HIS A 43 3.41 10.96 -2.23
C HIS A 43 4.59 11.92 -2.50
N VAL A 44 5.77 11.33 -2.74
CA VAL A 44 7.03 12.07 -2.94
C VAL A 44 6.98 13.10 -4.07
N VAL A 45 6.14 12.88 -5.08
CA VAL A 45 5.96 13.81 -6.21
C VAL A 45 5.43 15.18 -5.74
N GLY A 46 4.75 15.23 -4.60
CA GLY A 46 4.30 16.46 -3.97
C GLY A 46 5.39 17.28 -3.27
N ALA A 47 6.59 16.72 -3.07
CA ALA A 47 7.64 17.37 -2.27
C ALA A 47 8.04 18.77 -2.77
N PRO A 48 8.22 19.01 -4.08
CA PRO A 48 8.51 20.36 -4.59
C PRO A 48 7.42 21.38 -4.22
N ARG A 49 6.15 20.96 -4.12
CA ARG A 49 5.07 21.85 -3.70
C ARG A 49 5.14 22.15 -2.20
N ALA A 50 5.43 21.15 -1.37
CA ALA A 50 5.58 21.36 0.07
C ALA A 50 6.74 22.31 0.43
N TYR A 51 7.78 22.40 -0.42
CA TYR A 51 8.87 23.38 -0.24
C TYR A 51 8.44 24.84 -0.41
N VAL A 52 7.40 25.11 -1.20
CA VAL A 52 6.90 26.48 -1.47
C VAL A 52 5.59 26.79 -0.75
N ASP A 53 4.87 25.77 -0.32
CA ASP A 53 3.58 25.83 0.35
C ASP A 53 3.55 24.77 1.46
N GLY A 54 3.87 25.20 2.69
CA GLY A 54 3.97 24.31 3.84
C GLY A 54 2.65 23.60 4.17
N ASP A 55 1.50 24.22 3.88
CA ASP A 55 0.18 23.64 4.11
C ASP A 55 -0.09 22.43 3.20
N TYR A 56 0.68 22.28 2.12
CA TYR A 56 0.61 21.12 1.23
C TYR A 56 1.18 19.83 1.88
N THR A 57 2.05 19.95 2.89
CA THR A 57 2.76 18.82 3.51
C THR A 57 1.81 17.69 3.93
N ASN A 58 0.66 18.02 4.51
CA ASN A 58 -0.33 17.05 4.98
C ASN A 58 -0.93 16.20 3.84
N LYS A 59 -0.97 16.73 2.61
CA LYS A 59 -1.48 16.02 1.43
C LYS A 59 -0.52 14.95 0.92
N MET A 60 0.72 14.95 1.40
CA MET A 60 1.74 13.98 0.97
C MET A 60 1.69 12.65 1.75
N PHE A 61 0.97 12.60 2.87
CA PHE A 61 0.92 11.43 3.75
C PHE A 61 -0.48 10.80 3.71
N ILE A 62 -0.67 9.79 2.85
CA ILE A 62 -1.98 9.20 2.57
C ILE A 62 -2.12 7.89 3.39
N PRO A 63 -3.06 7.79 4.34
CA PRO A 63 -3.20 6.59 5.16
C PRO A 63 -3.55 5.33 4.34
N TYR A 64 -3.05 4.17 4.76
CA TYR A 64 -3.32 2.90 4.07
C TYR A 64 -4.64 2.23 4.45
N ASP A 65 -5.41 2.79 5.38
CA ASP A 65 -6.61 2.18 5.98
C ASP A 65 -7.63 1.65 4.96
N ASN A 66 -7.71 2.29 3.79
CA ASN A 66 -8.61 1.91 2.69
C ASN A 66 -7.86 1.50 1.42
N ALA A 67 -6.56 1.25 1.50
CA ALA A 67 -5.75 0.91 0.33
C ALA A 67 -5.99 -0.52 -0.17
N ILE A 68 -6.38 -1.45 0.71
CA ILE A 68 -6.74 -2.83 0.36
C ILE A 68 -8.27 -2.98 0.43
N PRO A 69 -8.93 -3.49 -0.62
CA PRO A 69 -10.37 -3.78 -0.58
C PRO A 69 -10.74 -4.74 0.55
N LYS A 70 -11.87 -4.49 1.23
CA LYS A 70 -12.32 -5.27 2.39
C LYS A 70 -12.44 -6.78 2.12
N HIS A 71 -12.87 -7.18 0.92
CA HIS A 71 -12.99 -8.60 0.55
C HIS A 71 -11.62 -9.31 0.49
N ALA A 72 -10.57 -8.57 0.13
CA ALA A 72 -9.22 -9.10 0.00
C ALA A 72 -8.43 -9.09 1.31
N ALA A 73 -8.93 -8.41 2.36
CA ALA A 73 -8.24 -8.28 3.65
C ALA A 73 -7.95 -9.61 4.36
N LYS A 74 -8.61 -10.71 3.94
CA LYS A 74 -8.33 -12.06 4.43
C LYS A 74 -7.00 -12.62 3.94
N PHE A 75 -6.55 -12.20 2.76
CA PHE A 75 -5.35 -12.76 2.11
C PHE A 75 -4.34 -11.70 1.66
N VAL A 76 -4.69 -10.41 1.67
CA VAL A 76 -3.77 -9.30 1.43
C VAL A 76 -3.70 -8.40 2.66
N ARG A 77 -2.49 -8.17 3.20
CA ARG A 77 -2.29 -7.26 4.33
C ARG A 77 -1.02 -6.44 4.21
N ILE A 78 -1.04 -5.27 4.84
CA ILE A 78 0.12 -4.40 5.01
C ILE A 78 0.63 -4.59 6.43
N VAL A 79 1.92 -4.89 6.58
CA VAL A 79 2.57 -5.14 7.87
C VAL A 79 3.68 -4.12 8.03
N ARG A 80 3.77 -3.54 9.23
CA ARG A 80 4.86 -2.64 9.61
C ARG A 80 6.13 -3.44 9.83
N GLY A 81 7.12 -3.19 8.98
CA GLY A 81 8.46 -3.81 9.02
C GLY A 81 9.50 -2.89 9.63
#